data_AF-A0A2V9M723-F1
#
_entry.id   AF-A0A2V9M723-F1
#
_cell.length_a   1.000
_cell.length_b   1.000
_cell.length_c   1.000
_cell.angle_alpha   90.00
_cell.angle_beta   90.00
_cell.angle_gamma   90.00
#
_symmetry.space_group_name_H-M   'P 1'
#
loop_
_entity.id
_entity.type
_entity.pdbx_description
1 polymer ?
#
loop_
_entity_poly.entity_id
_entity_poly.type
_entity_poly.pdbx_seq_one_letter_code
_entity_poly.pdbx_strand_id
1 'polypeptide(L)' 'MIVRRENEIGRIIVDVAFKIHTTLGPGLPESVYQSASFYDLSKGGLKVAWSNF' A
#
# COMPACT_ATOMS: atom_id res chain seq x y z
N MET A 1 24.40 -9.20 3.65
CA MET A 1 23.12 -9.46 2.95
C MET A 1 22.90 -8.36 1.92
N ILE A 2 22.59 -8.70 0.67
CA ILE A 2 22.22 -7.70 -0.34
C ILE A 2 20.72 -7.46 -0.23
N VAL A 3 20.31 -6.23 0.08
CA VAL A 3 18.90 -5.81 0.03
C VAL A 3 18.61 -5.35 -1.40
N ARG A 4 17.65 -5.99 -2.07
CA ARG A 4 17.19 -5.56 -3.42
C ARG A 4 16.16 -4.45 -3.30
N ARG A 5 16.12 -3.53 -4.26
CA ARG A 5 15.11 -2.46 -4.35
C ARG A 5 13.67 -3.00 -4.27
N GLU A 6 13.41 -4.16 -4.87
CA GLU A 6 12.12 -4.84 -4.81
C GLU A 6 11.72 -5.19 -3.37
N ASN A 7 12.68 -5.59 -2.53
CA ASN A 7 12.43 -5.90 -1.12
C ASN A 7 12.08 -4.64 -0.32
N GLU A 8 12.68 -3.49 -0.65
CA GLU A 8 12.36 -2.21 -0.01
C GLU A 8 10.93 -1.78 -0.36
N ILE A 9 10.58 -1.84 -1.66
CA ILE A 9 9.22 -1.55 -2.12
C ILE A 9 8.22 -2.50 -1.47
N GLY A 10 8.53 -3.81 -1.46
CA GLY A 10 7.69 -4.81 -0.81
C GLY A 10 7.45 -4.53 0.67
N ARG A 11 8.50 -4.12 1.41
CA ARG A 11 8.36 -3.76 2.82
C ARG A 11 7.43 -2.55 3.01
N ILE A 12 7.60 -1.50 2.20
CA ILE A 12 6.73 -0.32 2.26
C ILE A 12 5.27 -0.68 1.98
N ILE A 13 5.00 -1.54 0.99
CA ILE A 13 3.64 -1.97 0.67
C ILE A 13 3.02 -2.74 1.83
N VAL A 14 3.76 -3.68 2.43
CA VAL A 14 3.27 -4.47 3.58
C VAL A 14 3.00 -3.57 4.78
N ASP A 15 3.90 -2.63 5.08
CA ASP A 15 3.74 -1.69 6.20
C ASP A 15 2.48 -0.82 6.02
N VAL A 16 2.25 -0.31 4.79
CA VAL A 16 1.04 0.46 4.47
C VAL A 16 -0.22 -0.39 4.57
N ALA A 17 -0.21 -1.61 4.02
CA ALA A 17 -1.37 -2.52 4.10
C ALA A 17 -1.72 -2.86 5.55
N PHE A 18 -0.72 -3.13 6.38
CA PHE A 18 -0.91 -3.39 7.81
C PHE A 18 -1.50 -2.19 8.54
N LYS A 19 -0.97 -0.98 8.29
CA LYS A 19 -1.50 0.27 8.85
C LYS A 19 -2.96 0.49 8.44
N ILE A 20 -3.31 0.29 7.17
CA ILE A 20 -4.68 0.47 6.68
C ILE A 20 -5.62 -0.53 7.35
N HIS A 21 -5.25 -1.81 7.37
CA HIS A 21 -6.09 -2.85 7.96
C HIS A 21 -6.33 -2.64 9.46
N THR A 22 -5.30 -2.23 10.20
CA THR A 22 -5.42 -1.94 11.64
C THR A 22 -6.16 -0.64 11.94
N THR A 23 -6.15 0.34 11.03
CA THR A 23 -6.84 1.62 11.21
C THR A 23 -8.32 1.53 10.81
N LEU A 24 -8.62 0.91 9.68
CA LEU A 24 -9.97 0.86 9.10
C LEU A 24 -10.77 -0.34 9.59
N GLY A 25 -10.11 -1.44 9.96
CA GLY A 25 -10.76 -2.69 10.33
C GLY A 25 -11.34 -3.47 9.13
N PRO A 26 -11.77 -4.71 9.39
CA PRO A 26 -12.33 -5.59 8.35
C PRO A 26 -13.74 -5.16 7.91
N GLY A 27 -14.18 -5.62 6.74
CA GLY A 27 -15.57 -5.49 6.27
C GLY A 27 -15.86 -4.30 5.35
N LEU A 28 -14.84 -3.54 4.96
CA LEU A 28 -14.99 -2.47 3.96
C LEU A 28 -14.82 -3.01 2.52
N PRO A 29 -15.41 -2.34 1.53
CA PRO A 29 -15.20 -2.67 0.12
C PRO A 29 -13.73 -2.57 -0.29
N GLU A 30 -13.31 -3.41 -1.23
CA GLU A 30 -11.95 -3.41 -1.79
C GLU A 30 -11.56 -2.04 -2.36
N SER A 31 -12.50 -1.30 -2.96
CA SER A 31 -12.25 0.04 -3.50
C SER A 31 -11.81 1.05 -2.43
N VAL A 32 -12.23 0.87 -1.18
CA VAL A 32 -11.81 1.70 -0.04
C VAL A 32 -10.36 1.39 0.32
N TYR A 33 -10.01 0.10 0.39
CA TYR A 33 -8.64 -0.35 0.64
C TYR A 33 -7.67 0.11 -0.46
N GLN A 34 -8.10 0.03 -1.72
CA GLN A 34 -7.32 0.51 -2.87
C GLN A 34 -7.12 2.03 -2.81
N SER A 35 -8.17 2.79 -2.51
CA SER A 35 -8.08 4.26 -2.40
C SER A 35 -7.15 4.70 -1.26
N ALA A 36 -7.26 4.05 -0.10
CA ALA A 36 -6.39 4.31 1.04
C ALA A 36 -4.92 3.95 0.74
N SER A 37 -4.69 2.79 0.11
CA SER A 37 -3.35 2.33 -0.27
C SER A 37 -2.72 3.26 -1.31
N PHE A 38 -3.49 3.68 -2.32
CA PHE A 38 -3.03 4.63 -3.32
C PHE A 38 -2.59 5.94 -2.68
N TYR A 39 -3.38 6.49 -1.75
CA TYR A 39 -3.06 7.71 -1.03
C TYR A 39 -1.78 7.57 -0.18
N ASP A 40 -1.71 6.55 0.68
CA ASP A 40 -0.59 6.39 1.62
C ASP A 40 0.73 6.05 0.91
N LEU A 41 0.71 5.22 -0.14
CA LEU A 41 1.89 4.91 -0.95
C LEU A 41 2.37 6.14 -1.74
N SER A 42 1.43 6.91 -2.33
CA SER A 42 1.78 8.15 -3.04
C SER A 42 2.38 9.20 -2.09
N LYS A 43 1.80 9.33 -0.89
CA LYS A 43 2.33 10.20 0.18
C LYS A 43 3.71 9.73 0.68
N GLY A 44 3.98 8.43 0.64
CA GLY A 44 5.28 7.83 0.93
C GLY A 44 6.35 8.05 -0.15
N GLY A 45 6.04 8.80 -1.20
CA GLY A 45 6.98 9.12 -2.28
C GLY A 45 7.09 8.03 -3.36
N LEU A 46 6.26 6.99 -3.30
CA LEU A 46 6.17 6.01 -4.38
C LEU A 46 5.36 6.58 -5.55
N LYS A 47 5.80 6.25 -6.77
CA LYS A 47 4.99 6.51 -7.97
C LYS A 47 3.96 5.41 -8.11
N VAL A 48 2.70 5.76 -7.86
CA VAL A 48 1.56 4.84 -7.93
C VAL A 48 0.63 5.30 -9.05
N ALA A 49 0.06 4.35 -9.78
CA ALA A 49 -0.92 4.60 -10.84
C ALA A 49 -2.13 3.67 -10.66
N TRP A 50 -3.30 4.16 -11.03
CA TRP A 50 -4.48 3.33 -11.16
C TRP A 50 -4.38 2.49 -12.43
N SER A 51 -4.71 1.21 -12.33
CA SER A 51 -4.85 0.32 -13.48
C SER A 51 -6.26 -0.25 -13.48
N ASN A 52 -6.95 -0.14 -14.61
CA ASN A 52 -8.18 -0.88 -14.85
C ASN A 52 -7.76 -2.28 -15.29
N PHE A 53 -7.69 -3.20 -14.34
CA PHE A 53 -7.60 -4.63 -14.67
C PHE A 53 -8.97 -5.14 -15.15
#